data_AF-A0A545SKF4-F1
#
_entry.id   AF-A0A545SKF4-F1
#
_cell.length_a   1.000
_cell.length_b   1.000
_cell.length_c   1.000
_cell.angle_alpha   90.00
_cell.angle_beta   90.00
_cell.angle_gamma   90.00
#
_symmetry.space_group_name_H-M   'P 1'
#
loop_
_entity.id
_entity.type
_entity.pdbx_description
1 polymer ?
#
loop_
_entity_poly.entity_id
_entity_poly.type
_entity_poly.pdbx_seq_one_letter_code
_entity_poly.pdbx_strand_id
1 'polypeptide(L)' 'MDILYFLIPLSMIVMGIMIWAVIWTVRSGQYDDLEGPAHRILMDDDDPRIPHPPKANAAAPAERRNPESKD' A
#
# COMPACT_ATOMS: atom_id res chain seq x y z
N MET A 1 48.44 -17.60 8.73
CA MET A 1 48.23 -16.51 7.74
C MET A 1 47.47 -17.01 6.52
N ASP A 2 47.08 -18.28 6.47
CA ASP A 2 46.50 -18.94 5.30
C ASP A 2 45.05 -18.54 5.01
N ILE A 3 44.28 -18.25 6.07
CA ILE A 3 42.87 -17.85 5.95
C ILE A 3 42.69 -16.51 5.22
N LEU A 4 43.67 -15.61 5.31
CA LEU A 4 43.64 -14.32 4.62
C LEU A 4 43.61 -14.50 3.11
N TYR A 5 44.32 -15.49 2.57
CA TYR A 5 44.31 -15.79 1.14
C TYR A 5 42.96 -16.30 0.64
N PHE A 6 42.13 -16.86 1.53
CA PHE A 6 40.76 -17.23 1.20
C PHE A 6 39.78 -16.06 1.39
N LEU A 7 39.91 -15.30 2.48
CA LEU A 7 38.99 -14.23 2.83
C LEU A 7 39.09 -13.02 1.89
N ILE A 8 40.28 -12.67 1.42
CA ILE A 8 40.47 -11.54 0.49
C ILE A 8 39.66 -11.75 -0.81
N PRO A 9 39.85 -12.84 -1.58
CA PRO A 9 39.08 -13.03 -2.81
C PRO A 9 37.58 -13.22 -2.54
N LEU A 10 37.20 -13.90 -1.45
CA LEU A 10 35.79 -14.02 -1.06
C LEU A 10 35.16 -12.65 -0.83
N SER A 11 35.85 -11.74 -0.13
CA SER A 11 35.36 -10.38 0.10
C SER A 11 35.24 -9.56 -1.20
N MET A 12 36.16 -9.73 -2.16
CA MET A 12 36.07 -9.07 -3.46
C MET A 12 34.86 -9.56 -4.27
N ILE A 13 34.56 -10.86 -4.22
CA ILE A 13 33.36 -11.42 -4.85
C ILE A 13 32.10 -10.83 -4.22
N VAL A 14 32.01 -10.83 -2.89
CA VAL A 14 30.85 -10.27 -2.17
C VAL A 14 30.67 -8.80 -2.48
N MET A 15 31.76 -8.01 -2.48
CA MET A 15 31.74 -6.60 -2.88
C MET A 15 31.24 -6.42 -4.32
N GLY A 16 31.72 -7.24 -5.25
CA GLY A 16 31.27 -7.23 -6.64
C GLY A 16 29.78 -7.54 -6.79
N ILE A 17 29.27 -8.53 -6.06
CA ILE A 17 27.85 -8.87 -6.02
C ILE A 17 27.02 -7.70 -5.48
N MET A 18 27.48 -7.05 -4.41
CA MET A 18 26.79 -5.89 -3.83
C MET A 18 26.68 -4.73 -4.82
N ILE A 19 27.78 -4.38 -5.49
CA ILE A 19 27.79 -3.32 -6.51
C ILE A 19 26.86 -3.68 -7.67
N TRP A 20 26.95 -4.93 -8.16
CA TRP A 20 26.08 -5.41 -9.23
C TRP A 20 24.59 -5.36 -8.86
N ALA A 21 24.25 -5.78 -7.64
CA ALA A 21 22.88 -5.75 -7.14
C ALA A 21 22.33 -4.32 -7.08
N VAL A 22 23.12 -3.36 -6.59
CA VAL A 22 22.72 -1.94 -6.56
C VAL A 22 22.48 -1.42 -7.98
N ILE A 23 23.39 -1.68 -8.92
CA ILE A 23 23.20 -1.26 -10.32
C ILE A 23 21.94 -1.90 -10.92
N TRP A 24 21.70 -3.19 -10.64
CA TRP A 24 20.50 -3.89 -11.09
C TRP A 24 19.22 -3.25 -10.52
N THR A 25 19.17 -2.95 -9.22
CA THR A 25 18.00 -2.30 -8.59
C THR A 25 17.71 -0.91 -9.15
N VAL A 26 18.75 -0.14 -9.47
CA VAL A 26 18.57 1.19 -10.07
C VAL A 26 18.04 1.05 -11.50
N ARG A 27 18.53 0.07 -12.26
CA ARG A 27 18.07 -0.19 -13.63
C ARG A 27 16.71 -0.86 -13.72
N SER A 28 16.25 -1.54 -12.67
CA SER A 28 14.95 -2.20 -12.64
C SER A 28 13.79 -1.24 -12.37
N GLY A 29 14.05 0.06 -12.18
CA GLY A 29 13.01 1.08 -12.00
C GLY A 29 12.25 0.97 -10.68
N GLN A 30 12.75 0.20 -9.70
CA GLN A 30 12.06 0.02 -8.41
C GLN A 30 11.97 1.32 -7.60
N TYR A 31 12.80 2.31 -7.93
CA TYR A 31 12.84 3.62 -7.29
C TYR A 31 11.98 4.67 -8.01
N ASP A 32 11.35 4.31 -9.13
CA ASP A 32 10.53 5.25 -9.90
C ASP A 32 9.14 5.44 -9.29
N ASP A 33 8.66 4.50 -8.46
CA ASP A 33 7.37 4.57 -7.77
C ASP A 33 7.54 4.62 -6.23
N LEU A 34 7.96 5.79 -5.73
CA LEU A 34 7.99 6.07 -4.28
C LEU A 34 6.69 6.68 -3.76
N GLU A 35 5.80 7.15 -4.64
CA GLU A 35 4.56 7.85 -4.27
C GLU A 35 3.32 6.95 -4.28
N GLY A 36 3.33 5.84 -5.02
CA GLY A 36 2.22 4.91 -5.14
C GLY A 36 1.68 4.39 -3.80
N PRO A 37 2.51 3.99 -2.82
CA PRO A 37 2.01 3.52 -1.52
C PRO A 37 1.27 4.60 -0.71
N ALA A 38 1.72 5.86 -0.76
CA ALA A 38 1.09 6.96 -0.02
C ALA A 38 -0.26 7.36 -0.64
N HIS A 39 -0.37 7.31 -1.97
CA HIS A 39 -1.60 7.63 -2.68
C HIS A 39 -2.71 6.59 -2.42
N ARG A 40 -2.34 5.31 -2.31
CA ARG A 40 -3.27 4.22 -1.99
C ARG A 40 -3.96 4.41 -0.63
N ILE A 41 -3.21 4.72 0.42
CA ILE A 41 -3.77 4.95 1.77
C ILE A 41 -4.83 6.04 1.82
N LEU A 42 -4.70 7.10 1.01
CA LEU A 42 -5.68 8.20 0.97
C LEU A 42 -6.90 7.91 0.09
N MET A 43 -6.81 6.92 -0.80
CA MET A 43 -7.83 6.60 -1.81
C MET A 43 -8.53 5.27 -1.56
N ASP A 44 -8.03 4.47 -0.61
CA ASP A 44 -8.59 3.17 -0.25
C ASP A 44 -10.04 3.29 0.28
N ASP A 45 -10.41 4.41 0.92
CA ASP A 45 -11.76 4.63 1.47
C ASP A 45 -12.88 4.67 0.41
N ASP A 46 -12.54 4.98 -0.85
CA ASP A 46 -13.45 5.03 -2.00
C ASP A 46 -13.37 3.77 -2.89
N ASP A 47 -12.61 2.73 -2.50
CA ASP A 47 -12.53 1.49 -3.28
C ASP A 47 -13.86 0.71 -3.18
N PRO A 48 -14.62 0.57 -4.29
CA PRO A 48 -15.91 -0.13 -4.31
C PRO A 48 -15.80 -1.63 -3.99
N ARG A 49 -14.59 -2.18 -3.90
CA ARG A 49 -14.32 -3.57 -3.50
C ARG A 49 -14.24 -3.74 -1.99
N ILE A 50 -14.18 -2.67 -1.20
CA ILE A 50 -14.19 -2.74 0.26
C ILE A 50 -15.64 -2.93 0.75
N PRO A 51 -15.97 -4.03 1.44
CA PRO A 51 -17.29 -4.23 2.00
C PRO A 51 -17.55 -3.21 3.10
N HIS A 52 -18.35 -2.17 2.83
CA HIS A 52 -18.79 -1.26 3.87
C HIS A 52 -19.72 -1.99 4.84
N PRO A 53 -19.55 -1.82 6.17
CA PRO A 53 -20.49 -2.35 7.14
C PRO A 53 -21.88 -1.77 6.85
N PRO A 54 -22.96 -2.57 6.99
CA PRO A 54 -24.32 -2.08 6.75
C PRO A 54 -24.57 -0.86 7.63
N LYS A 55 -24.93 0.28 7.03
CA LYS A 55 -25.30 1.48 7.78
C LYS A 55 -26.51 1.16 8.66
N ALA A 56 -26.26 0.86 9.93
CA ALA A 56 -27.29 0.69 10.92
C ALA A 56 -27.94 2.06 11.19
N ASN A 57 -29.16 2.22 10.67
CA ASN A 57 -30.18 3.16 11.15
C ASN A 57 -29.93 4.65 10.90
N ALA A 58 -30.21 5.12 9.68
CA ALA A 58 -30.82 6.44 9.51
C ALA A 58 -32.34 6.27 9.72
N ALA A 59 -32.78 6.68 10.90
CA ALA A 59 -34.15 6.62 11.38
C ALA A 59 -35.16 7.05 10.32
N ALA A 60 -36.16 6.19 10.09
CA ALA A 60 -37.37 6.54 9.36
C ALA A 60 -38.04 7.76 10.02
N PRO A 61 -38.32 8.84 9.29
CA PRO A 61 -39.22 9.87 9.80
C PRO A 61 -40.60 9.23 9.94
N ALA A 62 -41.10 9.18 11.17
CA ALA A 62 -42.50 8.91 11.46
C ALA A 62 -43.35 10.03 10.84
N GLU A 63 -43.74 9.85 9.57
CA GLU A 63 -44.72 10.68 8.88
C GLU A 63 -46.06 10.49 9.60
N ARG A 64 -46.39 11.46 10.46
CA ARG A 64 -47.66 11.53 11.19
C ARG A 64 -48.78 11.63 10.16
N ARG A 65 -49.50 10.53 9.97
CA ARG A 65 -50.77 10.49 9.23
C ARG A 65 -51.77 11.39 9.96
N ASN A 66 -51.95 12.63 9.51
CA ASN A 66 -53.00 13.54 10.00
C ASN A 66 -54.29 13.29 9.20
N PRO A 67 -55.40 12.84 9.80
CA PRO A 67 -56.64 12.61 9.08
C PRO A 67 -57.67 13.68 9.47
N GLU A 68 -57.47 14.98 9.23
CA GLU A 68 -58.60 15.92 9.36
C GLU A 68 -58.42 17.26 8.65
N SER A 69 -59.31 17.51 7.69
CA SER A 69 -59.75 18.80 7.12
C SER A 69 -60.57 18.45 5.85
N LYS A 70 -61.65 17.67 5.97
CA LYS A 70 -63.04 18.11 6.26
C LYS A 70 -63.53 19.24 5.35
N ASP A 71 -64.45 18.84 4.48
CA ASP A 71 -65.60 19.54 3.88
C ASP A 71 -65.78 21.04 4.14
#